data_AF-D3ABC6-F1
#
_entry.id   AF-D3ABC6-F1
#
_cell.length_a   1.000
_cell.length_b   1.000
_cell.length_c   1.000
_cell.angle_alpha   90.00
_cell.angle_beta   90.00
_cell.angle_gamma   90.00
#
_symmetry.space_group_name_H-M   'P 1'
#
loop_
_entity.id
_entity.type
_entity.pdbx_description
1 polymer ?
#
loop_
_entity_poly.entity_id
_entity_poly.type
_entity_poly.pdbx_seq_one_letter_code
_entity_poly.pdbx_strand_id
1 'polypeptide(L)'
;MQEIVNIRDTMKALEPEAIKKPFAEVLHEVQEYISSTYASVLKDNPDDNRELIQSYIEKYIEQKRVCVEDIDRSELCELLYGEMTGFSFLTKYLNRDDVEEINSATRS
;
A
#
# COMPACT_ATOMS: atom_id res chain seq x y z
N MET A 1 -14.83 45.38 -20.81
CA MET A 1 -14.02 44.15 -20.79
C MET A 1 -14.37 43.46 -19.48
N GLN A 2 -15.15 42.38 -19.50
CA GLN A 2 -15.57 41.68 -18.28
C GLN A 2 -14.51 40.62 -17.97
N GLU A 3 -13.78 40.77 -16.86
CA GLU A 3 -12.93 39.71 -16.31
C GLU A 3 -13.84 38.62 -15.77
N ILE A 4 -14.03 37.58 -16.57
CA ILE A 4 -14.70 36.36 -16.14
C ILE A 4 -13.68 35.63 -15.25
N VAL A 5 -13.75 35.86 -13.95
CA VAL A 5 -12.99 35.08 -12.96
C VAL A 5 -13.40 33.62 -13.15
N ASN A 6 -12.43 32.81 -13.59
CA ASN A 6 -12.63 31.42 -13.91
C ASN A 6 -12.83 30.63 -12.60
N ILE A 7 -14.08 30.53 -12.14
CA ILE A 7 -14.48 29.90 -10.86
C ILE A 7 -13.96 28.44 -10.74
N ARG A 8 -13.61 27.82 -11.87
CA ARG A 8 -13.00 26.49 -11.93
C ARG A 8 -11.62 26.42 -11.24
N ASP A 9 -10.83 27.49 -11.26
CA ASP A 9 -9.50 27.52 -10.61
C ASP A 9 -9.59 27.67 -9.09
N THR A 10 -10.65 28.32 -8.57
CA THR A 10 -10.86 28.49 -7.13
C THR A 10 -11.27 27.21 -6.38
N MET A 11 -11.80 26.19 -7.08
CA MET A 11 -12.24 24.95 -6.42
C MET A 11 -11.14 23.89 -6.27
N LYS A 12 -10.01 24.01 -6.99
CA LYS A 12 -8.87 23.10 -6.84
C LYS A 12 -8.10 23.33 -5.54
N ALA A 13 -8.24 24.51 -4.93
CA ALA A 13 -7.57 24.89 -3.69
C ALA A 13 -8.26 24.37 -2.41
N LEU A 14 -9.39 23.66 -2.52
CA LEU A 14 -10.16 23.15 -1.38
C LEU A 14 -10.14 21.63 -1.24
N GLU A 15 -9.42 20.92 -2.11
CA GLU A 15 -9.18 19.50 -1.90
C GLU A 15 -8.08 19.36 -0.85
N PRO A 16 -8.34 18.72 0.30
CA PRO A 16 -7.30 18.52 1.30
C PRO A 16 -6.21 17.65 0.69
N GLU A 17 -5.01 18.21 0.62
CA GLU A 17 -3.82 17.56 0.11
C GLU A 17 -3.61 16.23 0.86
N ALA A 18 -3.17 15.20 0.13
CA ALA A 18 -2.89 13.91 0.74
C ALA A 18 -1.81 14.06 1.82
N ILE A 19 -2.03 13.41 2.96
CA ILE A 19 -1.10 13.41 4.10
C ILE A 19 0.03 12.45 3.76
N LYS A 20 1.18 13.02 3.42
CA LYS A 20 2.41 12.26 3.16
C LYS A 20 2.95 11.68 4.46
N LYS A 21 3.15 10.36 4.50
CA LYS A 21 3.64 9.63 5.67
C LYS A 21 4.72 8.62 5.29
N PRO A 22 5.61 8.25 6.22
CA PRO A 22 6.50 7.12 6.04
C PRO A 22 5.71 5.82 5.88
N PHE A 23 6.18 4.92 5.02
CA PHE A 23 5.54 3.62 4.78
C PHE A 23 5.31 2.84 6.08
N ALA A 24 6.29 2.82 7.00
CA ALA A 24 6.18 2.08 8.26
C ALA A 24 5.05 2.60 9.16
N GLU A 25 4.78 3.91 9.16
CA GLU A 25 3.68 4.49 9.92
C GLU A 25 2.33 4.10 9.30
N VAL A 26 2.22 4.20 7.97
CA VAL A 26 1.02 3.79 7.23
C VAL A 26 0.74 2.30 7.43
N LEU A 27 1.77 1.45 7.38
CA LEU A 27 1.66 0.01 7.63
C LEU A 27 1.11 -0.27 9.03
N HIS A 28 1.65 0.40 10.05
CA HIS A 28 1.19 0.21 11.43
C HIS A 28 -0.27 0.62 11.60
N GLU A 29 -0.67 1.78 11.06
CA GLU A 29 -2.06 2.24 11.14
C GLU A 29 -3.04 1.33 10.38
N VAL A 30 -2.64 0.80 9.23
CA VAL A 30 -3.43 -0.16 8.46
C VAL A 30 -3.58 -1.48 9.20
N GLN A 31 -2.50 -1.97 9.83
CA GLN A 31 -2.53 -3.15 10.68
C GLN A 31 -3.53 -2.96 11.83
N GLU A 32 -3.48 -1.83 12.54
CA GLU A 32 -4.43 -1.52 13.61
C GLU A 32 -5.87 -1.41 13.10
N TYR A 33 -6.07 -0.74 11.96
CA TYR A 33 -7.38 -0.57 11.32
C TYR A 33 -8.03 -1.93 10.99
N ILE A 34 -7.24 -2.84 10.41
CA ILE A 34 -7.73 -4.16 10.02
C ILE A 34 -7.85 -5.08 11.25
N SER A 35 -6.92 -5.05 12.19
CA SER A 35 -6.97 -5.91 13.39
C SER A 35 -8.13 -5.54 14.32
N SER A 36 -8.44 -4.25 14.46
CA SER A 36 -9.54 -3.76 15.30
C SER A 36 -10.91 -4.08 14.71
N THR A 37 -11.01 -4.13 13.38
CA THR A 37 -12.29 -4.27 12.69
C THR A 37 -12.55 -5.72 12.23
N TYR A 38 -11.51 -6.52 11.99
CA TYR A 38 -11.62 -7.78 11.24
C TYR A 38 -10.71 -8.92 11.74
N ALA A 39 -10.38 -8.95 13.04
CA ALA A 39 -9.63 -10.06 13.66
C ALA A 39 -10.23 -11.46 13.38
N SER A 40 -11.54 -11.54 13.13
CA SER A 40 -12.22 -12.78 12.71
C SER A 40 -11.93 -13.17 11.25
N VAL A 41 -11.79 -12.21 10.33
CA VAL A 41 -11.54 -12.45 8.90
C VAL A 41 -10.12 -12.97 8.66
N LEU A 42 -9.14 -12.45 9.39
CA LEU A 42 -7.75 -12.92 9.32
C LEU A 42 -7.57 -14.35 9.85
N LYS A 43 -8.57 -14.89 10.55
CA LYS A 43 -8.47 -16.17 11.28
C LYS A 43 -8.75 -17.40 10.41
N ASP A 44 -9.52 -17.25 9.32
CA ASP A 44 -9.99 -18.40 8.54
C ASP A 44 -9.05 -18.74 7.37
N ASN A 45 -8.52 -17.76 6.63
CA ASN A 45 -7.40 -17.90 5.68
C ASN A 45 -7.10 -16.54 5.03
N PRO A 46 -5.90 -15.94 5.17
CA PRO A 46 -5.61 -14.65 4.53
C PRO A 46 -5.59 -14.69 3.00
N ASP A 47 -5.30 -15.86 2.39
CA ASP A 47 -5.28 -16.04 0.94
C ASP A 47 -6.68 -15.97 0.32
N ASP A 48 -7.67 -16.61 0.96
CA ASP A 48 -9.06 -16.59 0.51
C ASP A 48 -9.71 -15.20 0.66
N ASN A 49 -9.07 -14.32 1.44
CA ASN A 49 -9.57 -12.99 1.77
C ASN A 49 -8.76 -11.85 1.12
N ARG A 50 -7.94 -12.14 0.09
CA ARG A 50 -7.10 -11.13 -0.59
C ARG A 50 -7.88 -9.89 -1.00
N GLU A 51 -8.93 -10.06 -1.81
CA GLU A 51 -9.73 -8.94 -2.34
C GLU A 51 -10.33 -8.11 -1.19
N LEU A 52 -10.75 -8.80 -0.13
CA LEU A 52 -11.33 -8.17 1.04
C LEU A 52 -10.29 -7.34 1.81
N ILE A 53 -9.11 -7.88 2.07
CA ILE A 53 -8.00 -7.15 2.73
C ILE A 53 -7.57 -5.95 1.87
N GLN A 54 -7.38 -6.13 0.56
CA GLN A 54 -7.03 -5.04 -0.35
C GLN A 54 -8.10 -3.93 -0.33
N SER A 55 -9.39 -4.28 -0.34
CA SER A 55 -10.48 -3.30 -0.26
C SER A 55 -10.43 -2.46 1.03
N TYR A 56 -9.98 -3.05 2.15
CA TYR A 56 -9.85 -2.34 3.41
C TYR A 56 -8.62 -1.43 3.45
N ILE A 57 -7.51 -1.87 2.86
CA ILE A 57 -6.31 -1.04 2.69
C ILE A 57 -6.67 0.19 1.84
N GLU A 58 -7.33 -0.02 0.69
CA GLU A 58 -7.77 1.06 -0.19
C GLU A 58 -8.69 2.05 0.51
N LYS A 59 -9.65 1.53 1.29
CA LYS A 59 -10.58 2.34 2.08
C LYS A 59 -9.86 3.17 3.13
N TYR A 60 -8.89 2.60 3.83
CA TYR A 60 -8.08 3.35 4.79
C TYR A 60 -7.30 4.48 4.10
N ILE A 61 -6.64 4.19 2.97
CA ILE A 61 -5.89 5.19 2.19
C ILE A 61 -6.81 6.34 1.75
N GLU A 62 -8.00 6.03 1.25
CA GLU A 62 -9.02 7.01 0.84
C GLU A 62 -9.51 7.87 2.00
N GLN A 63 -9.85 7.25 3.13
CA GLN A 63 -10.44 7.91 4.28
C GLN A 63 -9.44 8.82 5.00
N LYS A 64 -8.20 8.35 5.14
CA LYS A 64 -7.12 9.11 5.79
C LYS A 64 -6.39 10.02 4.81
N ARG A 65 -6.66 9.87 3.51
CA ARG A 65 -5.99 10.56 2.41
C ARG A 65 -4.48 10.46 2.54
N VAL A 66 -3.97 9.29 2.92
CA VAL A 66 -2.52 9.11 3.10
C VAL A 66 -1.83 8.78 1.79
N CYS A 67 -0.59 9.22 1.65
CA CYS A 67 0.28 8.78 0.58
C CYS A 67 1.71 8.57 1.11
N VAL A 68 2.51 7.79 0.38
CA VAL A 68 3.94 7.62 0.64
C VAL A 68 4.71 8.30 -0.49
N GLU A 69 5.90 8.82 -0.19
CA GLU A 69 6.76 9.44 -1.19
C GLU A 69 7.06 8.47 -2.34
N ASP A 70 6.96 8.96 -3.58
CA ASP A 70 7.30 8.23 -4.80
C ASP A 70 6.58 6.89 -5.01
N ILE A 71 5.48 6.65 -4.29
CA ILE A 71 4.65 5.44 -4.42
C ILE A 71 3.23 5.86 -4.79
N ASP A 72 2.71 5.31 -5.89
CA ASP A 72 1.33 5.55 -6.27
C ASP A 72 0.35 4.76 -5.39
N ARG A 73 -0.93 5.13 -5.46
CA ARG A 73 -1.95 4.55 -4.58
C ARG A 73 -2.12 3.03 -4.78
N SER A 74 -2.03 2.55 -6.02
CA SER A 74 -2.18 1.14 -6.33
C SER A 74 -0.98 0.34 -5.83
N GLU A 75 0.23 0.86 -6.08
CA GLU A 75 1.48 0.28 -5.58
C GLU A 75 1.51 0.26 -4.03
N LEU A 76 1.09 1.34 -3.38
CA LEU A 76 1.00 1.41 -1.93
C LEU A 76 0.06 0.34 -1.36
N CYS A 77 -1.09 0.11 -2.01
CA CYS A 77 -2.03 -0.94 -1.61
C CYS A 77 -1.40 -2.33 -1.71
N GLU A 78 -0.70 -2.62 -2.82
CA GLU A 78 -0.03 -3.91 -3.01
C GLU A 78 1.10 -4.15 -2.00
N LEU A 79 1.92 -3.13 -1.73
CA LEU A 79 3.01 -3.19 -0.75
C LEU A 79 2.46 -3.45 0.66
N LEU A 80 1.42 -2.72 1.08
CA LEU A 80 0.78 -2.90 2.39
C LEU A 80 0.19 -4.31 2.53
N TYR A 81 -0.50 -4.81 1.51
CA TYR A 81 -1.04 -6.17 1.51
C TYR A 81 0.06 -7.22 1.64
N GLY A 82 1.18 -7.02 0.94
CA GLY A 82 2.28 -7.98 0.98
C GLY A 82 2.97 -8.06 2.34
N GLU A 83 3.18 -6.91 2.98
CA GLU A 83 3.74 -6.86 4.34
C GLU A 83 2.79 -7.47 5.39
N MET A 84 1.48 -7.23 5.25
CA MET A 84 0.47 -7.77 6.18
C MET A 84 0.33 -9.30 6.13
N THR A 85 0.55 -9.90 4.96
CA THR A 85 0.36 -11.34 4.76
C THR A 85 1.65 -12.14 4.86
N GLY A 86 2.80 -11.46 4.95
CA GLY A 86 4.11 -12.10 4.80
C GLY A 86 4.39 -12.58 3.38
N PHE A 87 3.42 -12.46 2.45
CA PHE A 87 3.65 -12.55 1.01
C PHE A 87 4.08 -11.18 0.50
N SER A 88 5.30 -10.79 0.83
CA SER A 88 5.90 -9.63 0.18
C SER A 88 5.80 -9.82 -1.33
N PHE A 89 5.44 -8.77 -2.07
CA PHE A 89 5.59 -8.76 -3.52
C PHE A 89 7.02 -9.19 -3.94
N LEU A 90 8.02 -8.96 -3.07
CA LEU A 90 9.37 -9.50 -3.21
C LEU A 90 9.43 -11.00 -3.33
N THR A 91 8.49 -11.81 -2.82
CA THR A 91 8.49 -13.26 -3.00
C THR A 91 8.35 -13.64 -4.49
N LYS A 92 7.70 -12.81 -5.32
CA LYS A 92 7.67 -12.98 -6.78
C LYS A 92 8.97 -12.55 -7.48
N TYR A 93 9.80 -11.74 -6.83
CA TYR A 93 11.12 -11.31 -7.32
C TYR A 93 12.27 -12.15 -6.75
N LEU A 94 12.13 -12.71 -5.55
CA LEU A 94 13.03 -13.66 -4.88
C LEU A 94 12.94 -15.05 -5.51
N ASN A 95 11.77 -15.44 -6.02
CA ASN A 95 11.57 -16.67 -6.78
C ASN A 95 11.82 -16.48 -8.29
N ARG A 96 12.46 -15.39 -8.72
CA ARG A 96 13.07 -15.42 -10.05
C ARG A 96 14.34 -16.25 -9.93
N ASP A 97 14.35 -17.40 -10.62
CA ASP A 97 15.49 -18.28 -10.83
C ASP A 97 16.64 -17.61 -11.64
N ASP A 98 16.80 -16.28 -11.59
CA ASP A 98 17.85 -15.52 -12.28
C ASP A 98 18.96 -15.04 -11.34
N VAL A 99 18.90 -15.35 -10.04
CA VAL A 99 20.08 -15.31 -9.16
C VAL A 99 20.82 -16.64 -9.31
N GLU A 100 21.71 -16.73 -10.31
CA GLU A 100 22.70 -17.80 -10.37
C GLU A 100 23.42 -17.90 -9.01
N GLU A 101 23.32 -19.06 -8.37
CA GLU A 101 24.22 -19.48 -7.30
C GLU A 101 25.66 -19.32 -7.80
N ILE A 102 26.36 -18.24 -7.41
CA ILE A 102 27.82 -18.24 -7.46
C ILE A 102 28.31 -19.11 -6.31
N ASN A 103 28.20 -20.42 -6.50
CA ASN A 103 28.99 -21.40 -5.77
C ASN A 103 30.44 -21.22 -6.22
N SER A 104 31.16 -20.28 -5.61
CA SER A 104 32.62 -20.31 -5.66
C SER A 104 33.08 -21.49 -4.81
N ALA A 105 33.17 -22.65 -5.45
CA ALA A 105 33.83 -23.83 -4.94
C ALA A 105 35.27 -23.45 -4.55
N THR A 106 35.48 -23.16 -3.27
CA THR A 106 36.85 -23.07 -2.73
C THR A 106 37.28 -24.46 -2.34
N ARG A 107 37.96 -25.08 -3.29
CA ARG A 107 38.77 -26.28 -3.18
C ARG A 107 39.68 -26.20 -1.93
N SER A 108 39.66 -27.23 -1.10
CA SER A 108 40.78 -27.60 -0.22
C SER A 108 41.17 -29.04 -0.50
#